data_AF-A0A517DUC4-F1
#
_entry.id   AF-A0A517DUC4-F1
#
_cell.length_a   1.000
_cell.length_b   1.000
_cell.length_c   1.000
_cell.angle_alpha   90.00
_cell.angle_beta   90.00
_cell.angle_gamma   90.00
#
_symmetry.space_group_name_H-M   'P 1'
#
loop_
_entity.id
_entity.type
_entity.pdbx_description
1 polymer ?
#
loop_
_entity_poly.entity_id
_entity_poly.type
_entity_poly.pdbx_seq_one_letter_code
_entity_poly.pdbx_strand_id
1 'polypeptide(L)'
;MRKLKKHLKQWALATEGWSLPQVRGAFDISQIAQSEEAKENYQNATFYKERWIKEDGLEQKLIVTFSFKYQNYQRCIRSRQIERACKLLESNPSSLKKHRQTDCKRFISRTNVTTEGEIAKNEFYTIDQEIIANEEAYDGFYAVCTNLEEDAPAITKINHKRWEIEECFRLLKSDFRARPVYLSRDDRIKAHFTTCFLALTIYRYLEKRVKENFTSTEIISQLRTMNFYCVPGEGYVPTYTRTDFTDALHETFGFRTDYEIVGTKQMKKILSLQKKQ
;
A
#
# COMPACT_ATOMS: atom_id res chain seq x y z
N MET A 1 6.57 8.76 13.91
CA MET A 1 5.86 9.43 15.03
C MET A 1 6.13 8.80 16.40
N ARG A 2 5.67 7.57 16.71
CA ARG A 2 5.80 6.99 18.08
C ARG A 2 7.23 6.87 18.63
N LYS A 3 8.22 6.66 17.76
CA LYS A 3 9.65 6.52 18.13
C LYS A 3 10.41 7.85 18.28
N LEU A 4 9.81 8.99 17.92
CA LEU A 4 10.48 10.29 18.03
C LEU A 4 10.64 10.70 19.50
N LYS A 5 11.70 11.45 19.82
CA LYS A 5 11.88 12.08 21.14
C LYS A 5 10.76 13.09 21.40
N LYS A 6 10.48 13.37 22.68
CA LYS A 6 9.35 14.21 23.12
C LYS A 6 9.31 15.58 22.43
N HIS A 7 10.45 16.27 22.37
CA HIS A 7 10.55 17.59 21.73
C HIS A 7 10.25 17.55 20.22
N LEU A 8 10.71 16.50 19.51
CA LEU A 8 10.42 16.31 18.08
C LEU A 8 8.95 15.97 17.85
N LYS A 9 8.32 15.19 18.75
CA LYS A 9 6.88 14.92 18.69
C LYS A 9 6.07 16.20 18.83
N GLN A 10 6.41 17.05 19.80
CA GLN A 10 5.72 18.32 20.02
C GLN A 10 5.82 19.23 18.79
N TRP A 11 7.01 19.34 18.19
CA TRP A 11 7.20 20.09 16.94
C TRP A 11 6.42 19.51 15.76
N ALA A 12 6.47 18.17 15.59
CA ALA A 12 5.82 17.47 14.49
C ALA A 12 4.28 17.53 14.56
N LEU A 13 3.71 17.55 15.77
CA LEU A 13 2.27 17.63 16.02
C LEU A 13 1.74 19.07 16.16
N ALA A 14 2.61 20.08 16.16
CA ALA A 14 2.17 21.47 16.21
C ALA A 14 1.25 21.79 15.03
N THR A 15 0.17 22.52 15.29
CA THR A 15 -0.86 22.84 14.30
C THR A 15 -0.39 23.87 13.27
N GLU A 16 0.55 24.73 13.65
CA GLU A 16 1.10 25.80 12.80
C GLU A 16 2.40 25.41 12.10
N GLY A 17 2.78 26.18 11.08
CA GLY A 17 4.09 26.06 10.44
C GLY A 17 4.16 24.97 9.37
N TRP A 18 3.01 24.60 8.79
CA TRP A 18 2.94 23.65 7.68
C TRP A 18 3.18 24.35 6.34
N SER A 19 3.80 23.67 5.40
CA SER A 19 4.00 24.18 4.04
C SER A 19 3.29 23.28 3.03
N LEU A 20 2.93 23.87 1.88
CA LEU A 20 2.43 23.16 0.72
C LEU A 20 3.38 23.34 -0.46
N PRO A 21 3.52 22.33 -1.34
CA PRO A 21 4.32 22.48 -2.54
C PRO A 21 3.79 23.64 -3.39
N GLN A 22 4.70 24.50 -3.86
CA GLN A 22 4.40 25.62 -4.77
C GLN A 22 3.48 26.72 -4.21
N VAL A 23 3.08 26.65 -2.94
CA VAL A 23 2.30 27.71 -2.28
C VAL A 23 3.19 28.42 -1.25
N ARG A 24 3.21 29.75 -1.32
CA ARG A 24 3.94 30.57 -0.35
C ARG A 24 3.09 30.78 0.89
N GLY A 25 3.67 30.56 2.06
CA GLY A 25 3.04 30.80 3.35
C GLY A 25 3.11 29.59 4.27
N ALA A 26 2.92 29.86 5.56
CA ALA A 26 2.73 28.83 6.57
C ALA A 26 1.23 28.61 6.78
N PHE A 27 0.85 27.34 6.91
CA PHE A 27 -0.52 26.91 7.13
C PHE A 27 -0.69 26.45 8.58
N ASP A 28 -1.88 26.68 9.09
CA ASP A 28 -2.39 26.09 10.33
C ASP A 28 -3.45 25.04 9.98
N ILE A 29 -3.12 23.77 10.25
CA ILE A 29 -4.03 22.65 9.96
C ILE A 29 -5.31 22.68 10.81
N SER A 30 -5.29 23.34 11.97
CA SER A 30 -6.46 23.45 12.85
C SER A 30 -7.51 24.39 12.27
N GLN A 31 -7.09 25.48 11.62
CA GLN A 31 -8.00 26.41 10.94
C GLN A 31 -8.65 25.75 9.73
N ILE A 32 -7.89 24.98 8.95
CA ILE A 32 -8.42 24.21 7.81
C ILE A 32 -9.42 23.15 8.31
N ALA A 33 -9.15 22.50 9.45
CA ALA A 33 -10.04 21.50 10.02
C ALA A 33 -11.39 22.05 10.51
N GLN A 34 -11.54 23.36 10.69
CA GLN A 34 -12.79 23.97 11.14
C GLN A 34 -13.78 24.26 10.00
N SER A 35 -13.29 24.47 8.77
CA SER A 35 -14.13 24.76 7.60
C SER A 35 -14.27 23.54 6.70
N GLU A 36 -15.51 23.15 6.39
CA GLU A 36 -15.76 22.01 5.51
C GLU A 36 -15.34 22.30 4.07
N GLU A 37 -15.54 23.53 3.60
CA GLU A 37 -15.08 24.00 2.29
C GLU A 37 -13.54 23.94 2.18
N ALA A 38 -12.83 24.35 3.24
CA ALA A 38 -11.37 24.27 3.27
C ALA A 38 -10.89 22.81 3.27
N LYS A 39 -11.56 21.91 3.99
CA LYS A 39 -11.22 20.48 3.96
C LYS A 39 -11.39 19.88 2.57
N GLU A 40 -12.46 20.23 1.87
CA GLU A 40 -12.71 19.75 0.51
C GLU A 40 -11.63 20.24 -0.46
N ASN A 41 -11.31 21.54 -0.40
CA ASN A 41 -10.25 22.17 -1.20
C ASN A 41 -8.87 21.53 -0.97
N TYR A 42 -8.55 21.18 0.27
CA TYR A 42 -7.26 20.59 0.65
C TYR A 42 -7.31 19.06 0.84
N GLN A 43 -8.37 18.39 0.38
CA GLN A 43 -8.56 16.97 0.68
C GLN A 43 -7.43 16.08 0.14
N ASN A 44 -6.95 16.37 -1.07
CA ASN A 44 -5.84 15.67 -1.70
C ASN A 44 -4.48 16.33 -1.44
N ALA A 45 -4.42 17.40 -0.64
CA ALA A 45 -3.18 18.07 -0.31
C ALA A 45 -2.36 17.27 0.69
N THR A 46 -1.04 17.37 0.57
CA THR A 46 -0.07 16.81 1.52
C THR A 46 0.79 17.96 2.03
N PHE A 47 0.51 18.37 3.26
CA PHE A 47 1.27 19.36 3.99
C PHE A 47 2.58 18.75 4.47
N TYR A 48 3.63 19.55 4.57
CA TYR A 48 4.91 19.08 5.10
C TYR A 48 5.57 20.09 6.02
N LYS A 49 6.45 19.57 6.87
CA LYS A 49 7.42 20.27 7.70
C LYS A 49 8.76 19.57 7.56
N GLU A 50 9.84 20.32 7.55
CA GLU A 50 11.19 19.76 7.54
C GLU A 50 12.11 20.46 8.52
N ARG A 51 13.08 19.71 9.04
CA ARG A 51 14.19 20.23 9.83
C ARG A 51 15.35 19.25 9.84
N TRP A 52 16.54 19.75 10.09
CA TRP A 52 17.68 18.91 10.45
C TRP A 52 17.63 18.52 11.93
N ILE A 53 18.01 17.27 12.20
CA ILE A 53 18.15 16.71 13.55
C ILE A 53 19.49 15.98 13.65
N LYS A 54 20.08 16.00 14.85
CA LYS A 54 21.28 15.23 15.17
C LYS A 54 20.96 14.32 16.34
N GLU A 55 20.76 13.05 16.05
CA GLU A 55 20.33 12.04 17.03
C GLU A 55 21.25 10.82 16.93
N ASP A 56 21.63 10.26 18.09
CA ASP A 56 22.46 9.06 18.19
C ASP A 56 23.79 9.14 17.38
N GLY A 57 24.35 10.34 17.28
CA GLY A 57 25.58 10.62 16.54
C GLY A 57 25.41 10.80 15.03
N LEU A 58 24.18 10.70 14.51
CA LEU A 58 23.87 10.80 13.09
C LEU A 58 23.06 12.07 12.79
N GLU A 59 23.53 12.84 11.81
CA GLU A 59 22.79 13.99 11.28
C GLU A 59 21.84 13.52 10.17
N GLN A 60 20.57 13.86 10.30
CA GLN A 60 19.52 13.45 9.38
C GLN A 60 18.50 14.57 9.20
N LYS A 61 17.92 14.63 8.00
CA LYS A 61 16.77 15.47 7.68
C LYS A 61 15.49 14.75 8.09
N LEU A 62 14.73 15.36 9.02
CA LEU A 62 13.41 14.91 9.43
C LEU A 62 12.35 15.63 8.61
N ILE A 63 11.53 14.87 7.89
CA ILE A 63 10.38 15.37 7.13
C ILE A 63 9.13 14.77 7.75
N VAL A 64 8.18 15.63 8.11
CA VAL A 64 6.87 15.23 8.64
C VAL A 64 5.81 15.70 7.66
N THR A 65 4.88 14.83 7.31
CA THR A 65 3.79 15.11 6.38
C THR A 65 2.45 14.95 7.06
N PHE A 66 1.48 15.77 6.67
CA PHE A 66 0.09 15.67 7.13
C PHE A 66 -0.88 15.70 5.93
N SER A 67 -1.92 14.85 5.97
CA SER A 67 -3.00 14.86 4.98
C SER A 67 -4.34 14.49 5.61
N PHE A 68 -5.38 15.29 5.33
CA PHE A 68 -6.74 15.03 5.79
C PHE A 68 -7.32 13.73 5.24
N LYS A 69 -7.05 13.41 3.97
CA LYS A 69 -7.43 12.12 3.38
C LYS A 69 -6.83 10.96 4.14
N TYR A 70 -5.55 11.06 4.51
CA TYR A 70 -4.87 10.02 5.26
C TYR A 70 -5.37 9.94 6.71
N GLN A 71 -5.65 11.08 7.34
CA GLN A 71 -6.27 11.17 8.66
C GLN A 71 -7.61 10.42 8.71
N ASN A 72 -8.50 10.73 7.77
CA ASN A 72 -9.81 10.09 7.69
C ASN A 72 -9.69 8.58 7.42
N TYR A 73 -8.77 8.18 6.55
CA TYR A 73 -8.49 6.77 6.29
C TYR A 73 -8.06 6.02 7.56
N GLN A 74 -7.11 6.57 8.32
CA GLN A 74 -6.65 5.96 9.58
C GLN A 74 -7.74 5.94 10.64
N ARG A 75 -8.54 7.02 10.75
CA ARG A 75 -9.72 7.08 11.62
C ARG A 75 -10.69 5.96 11.29
N CYS A 76 -11.08 5.78 10.02
CA CYS A 76 -11.99 4.70 9.61
C CYS A 76 -11.45 3.31 9.97
N ILE A 77 -10.14 3.06 9.78
CA ILE A 77 -9.52 1.78 10.17
C ILE A 77 -9.60 1.60 11.68
N ARG A 78 -9.25 2.63 12.46
CA ARG A 78 -9.30 2.57 13.93
C ARG A 78 -10.72 2.33 14.41
N SER A 79 -11.72 3.06 13.92
CA SER A 79 -13.13 2.86 14.28
C SER A 79 -13.58 1.42 14.05
N ARG A 80 -13.26 0.84 12.87
CA ARG A 80 -13.56 -0.59 12.59
C ARG A 80 -12.85 -1.55 13.56
N GLN A 81 -11.63 -1.23 13.99
CA GLN A 81 -10.91 -2.05 14.96
C GLN A 81 -11.51 -1.93 16.36
N ILE A 82 -11.96 -0.75 16.77
CA ILE A 82 -12.66 -0.50 18.03
C ILE A 82 -13.98 -1.28 18.04
N GLU A 83 -14.80 -1.18 16.98
CA GLU A 83 -16.04 -1.95 16.85
C GLU A 83 -15.81 -3.45 16.99
N ARG A 84 -14.75 -3.98 16.36
CA ARG A 84 -14.36 -5.38 16.50
C ARG A 84 -13.90 -5.72 17.92
N ALA A 85 -13.21 -4.82 18.61
CA ALA A 85 -12.80 -5.01 20.00
C ALA A 85 -14.02 -5.05 20.93
N CYS A 86 -14.99 -4.14 20.75
CA CYS A 86 -16.25 -4.13 21.52
C CYS A 86 -17.04 -5.43 21.33
N LYS A 87 -17.23 -5.88 20.07
CA LYS A 87 -17.89 -7.17 19.79
C LYS A 87 -17.18 -8.36 20.43
N LEU A 88 -15.85 -8.30 20.55
CA LEU A 88 -15.06 -9.38 21.15
C LEU A 88 -15.21 -9.40 22.69
N LEU A 89 -15.34 -8.22 23.32
CA LEU A 89 -15.65 -8.10 24.75
C LEU A 89 -17.01 -8.72 25.09
N GLU A 90 -18.02 -8.48 24.24
CA GLU A 90 -19.37 -9.01 24.43
C GLU A 90 -19.45 -10.53 24.23
N SER A 91 -18.68 -11.08 23.28
CA SER A 91 -18.83 -12.48 22.86
C SER A 91 -17.89 -13.47 23.53
N ASN A 92 -16.63 -13.12 23.83
CA ASN A 92 -15.68 -14.07 24.43
C ASN A 92 -14.47 -13.44 25.17
N PRO A 93 -14.64 -13.07 26.46
CA PRO A 93 -13.57 -12.48 27.28
C PRO A 93 -12.37 -13.41 27.52
N SER A 94 -12.55 -14.73 27.42
CA SER A 94 -11.51 -15.72 27.78
C SER A 94 -10.32 -15.76 26.81
N SER A 95 -10.49 -15.27 25.57
CA SER A 95 -9.48 -15.28 24.50
C SER A 95 -8.54 -14.06 24.48
N LEU A 96 -8.67 -13.16 25.47
CA LEU A 96 -8.06 -11.82 25.50
C LEU A 96 -6.60 -11.77 25.99
N LYS A 97 -6.03 -12.90 26.40
CA LYS A 97 -4.74 -12.95 27.11
C LYS A 97 -3.51 -12.53 26.30
N LYS A 98 -3.55 -12.61 24.97
CA LYS A 98 -2.44 -12.24 24.09
C LYS A 98 -2.94 -11.47 22.87
N HIS A 99 -2.22 -10.42 22.51
CA HIS A 99 -2.47 -9.65 21.31
C HIS A 99 -1.16 -9.22 20.65
N ARG A 100 -1.22 -8.99 19.32
CA ARG A 100 -0.14 -8.36 18.57
C ARG A 100 -0.36 -6.85 18.50
N GLN A 101 0.68 -6.08 18.22
CA GLN A 101 0.58 -4.62 18.10
C GLN A 101 -0.46 -4.14 17.06
N THR A 102 -0.76 -4.95 16.03
CA THR A 102 -1.74 -4.61 14.98
C THR A 102 -3.13 -5.19 15.24
N ASP A 103 -3.32 -5.89 16.36
CA ASP A 103 -4.57 -6.57 16.71
C ASP A 103 -5.58 -5.57 17.32
N CYS A 104 -6.88 -5.81 17.12
CA CYS A 104 -7.93 -4.99 17.75
C CYS A 104 -7.93 -5.13 19.27
N LYS A 105 -7.46 -6.28 19.78
CA LYS A 105 -7.33 -6.55 21.23
C LYS A 105 -6.41 -5.58 21.97
N ARG A 106 -5.56 -4.80 21.27
CA ARG A 106 -4.71 -3.78 21.91
C ARG A 106 -5.48 -2.65 22.57
N PHE A 107 -6.73 -2.44 22.14
CA PHE A 107 -7.62 -1.45 22.73
C PHE A 107 -8.34 -1.96 23.98
N ILE A 108 -8.02 -3.17 24.44
CA ILE A 108 -8.65 -3.79 25.61
C ILE A 108 -7.64 -3.81 26.74
N SER A 109 -7.93 -3.03 27.78
CA SER A 109 -7.20 -3.05 29.04
C SER A 109 -7.76 -4.14 29.97
N ARG A 110 -6.90 -4.67 30.83
CA ARG A 110 -7.24 -5.68 31.82
C ARG A 110 -6.98 -5.12 33.21
N THR A 111 -8.01 -5.08 34.03
CA THR A 111 -7.90 -4.67 35.44
C THR A 111 -8.15 -5.89 36.32
N ASN A 112 -7.13 -6.26 37.11
CA ASN A 112 -7.24 -7.26 38.16
C ASN A 112 -7.66 -6.51 39.44
N VAL A 113 -8.85 -6.76 39.96
CA VAL A 113 -9.32 -6.10 41.18
C VAL A 113 -9.22 -7.07 42.36
N THR A 114 -8.44 -6.70 43.37
CA THR A 114 -8.55 -7.22 44.75
C THR A 114 -8.46 -6.07 45.72
N THR A 115 -9.19 -6.16 46.83
CA THR A 115 -9.18 -5.20 47.93
C THR A 115 -7.87 -5.20 48.74
N GLU A 116 -7.00 -6.22 48.62
CA GLU A 116 -5.88 -6.43 49.56
C GLU A 116 -4.53 -6.88 48.93
N GLY A 117 -4.34 -6.77 47.62
CA GLY A 117 -3.02 -7.02 47.00
C GLY A 117 -2.63 -8.50 46.79
N GLU A 118 -3.58 -9.43 46.86
CA GLU A 118 -3.39 -10.83 46.41
C GLU A 118 -3.83 -11.06 44.95
N ILE A 119 -3.51 -12.23 44.37
CA ILE A 119 -3.81 -12.58 42.98
C ILE A 119 -5.33 -12.64 42.76
N ALA A 120 -5.86 -11.70 41.97
CA ALA A 120 -7.30 -11.54 41.72
C ALA A 120 -7.95 -12.77 41.04
N LYS A 121 -9.08 -13.24 41.60
CA LYS A 121 -9.93 -14.30 41.01
C LYS A 121 -10.73 -13.83 39.78
N ASN A 122 -11.04 -12.54 39.67
CA ASN A 122 -11.86 -11.98 38.59
C ASN A 122 -11.07 -10.96 37.76
N GLU A 123 -11.05 -11.16 36.44
CA GLU A 123 -10.41 -10.28 35.45
C GLU A 123 -11.49 -9.42 34.78
N PHE A 124 -11.41 -8.09 34.89
CA PHE A 124 -12.30 -7.18 34.16
C PHE A 124 -11.60 -6.65 32.91
N TYR A 125 -12.32 -6.67 31.79
CA TYR A 125 -11.82 -6.19 30.51
C TYR A 125 -12.62 -4.96 30.07
N THR A 126 -11.93 -3.86 29.82
CA THR A 126 -12.55 -2.59 29.41
C THR A 126 -11.80 -1.99 28.23
N ILE A 127 -12.49 -1.17 27.44
CA ILE A 127 -11.84 -0.43 26.35
C ILE A 127 -10.93 0.65 26.93
N ASP A 128 -9.69 0.64 26.49
CA ASP A 128 -8.67 1.62 26.84
C ASP A 128 -8.81 2.88 25.98
N GLN A 129 -9.46 3.89 26.56
CA GLN A 129 -9.68 5.18 25.90
C GLN A 129 -8.39 5.98 25.74
N GLU A 130 -7.40 5.78 26.62
CA GLU A 130 -6.12 6.50 26.54
C GLU A 130 -5.31 6.02 25.34
N ILE A 131 -5.29 4.71 25.09
CA ILE A 131 -4.65 4.15 23.89
C ILE A 131 -5.33 4.69 22.64
N ILE A 132 -6.67 4.71 22.60
CA ILE A 132 -7.43 5.23 21.46
C ILE A 132 -7.06 6.70 21.18
N ALA A 133 -7.11 7.55 22.21
CA ALA A 133 -6.79 8.98 22.09
C ALA A 133 -5.34 9.20 21.66
N ASN A 134 -4.39 8.39 22.16
CA ASN A 134 -3.00 8.46 21.78
C ASN A 134 -2.78 8.03 20.32
N GLU A 135 -3.48 7.00 19.83
CA GLU A 135 -3.40 6.62 18.42
C GLU A 135 -4.03 7.69 17.51
N GLU A 136 -5.17 8.25 17.91
CA GLU A 136 -5.88 9.31 17.20
C GLU A 136 -5.05 10.57 17.02
N ALA A 137 -4.25 10.95 18.02
CA ALA A 137 -3.38 12.11 17.95
C ALA A 137 -2.33 12.05 16.82
N TYR A 138 -2.03 10.85 16.30
CA TYR A 138 -1.08 10.69 15.18
C TYR A 138 -1.77 10.51 13.82
N ASP A 139 -3.09 10.56 13.75
CA ASP A 139 -3.79 10.38 12.49
C ASP A 139 -3.44 11.47 11.48
N GLY A 140 -3.21 11.07 10.25
CA GLY A 140 -2.81 11.94 9.15
C GLY A 140 -1.32 12.24 9.13
N PHE A 141 -0.59 11.99 10.23
CA PHE A 141 0.83 12.29 10.32
C PHE A 141 1.71 11.11 9.88
N TYR A 142 2.72 11.42 9.07
CA TYR A 142 3.78 10.49 8.72
C TYR A 142 5.14 11.17 8.85
N ALA A 143 6.18 10.44 9.23
CA ALA A 143 7.51 11.01 9.43
C ALA A 143 8.58 10.13 8.78
N VAL A 144 9.49 10.77 8.06
CA VAL A 144 10.65 10.16 7.39
C VAL A 144 11.91 10.84 7.90
N CYS A 145 12.90 10.06 8.28
CA CYS A 145 14.28 10.54 8.46
C CYS A 145 15.10 10.09 7.25
N THR A 146 15.84 11.01 6.65
CA THR A 146 16.67 10.73 5.48
C THR A 146 17.95 11.54 5.53
N ASN A 147 19.00 11.07 4.86
CA ASN A 147 20.24 11.81 4.62
C ASN A 147 20.26 12.47 3.23
N LEU A 148 19.16 12.39 2.47
CA LEU A 148 19.03 13.05 1.17
C LEU A 148 18.87 14.56 1.36
N GLU A 149 19.56 15.33 0.51
CA GLU A 149 19.54 16.79 0.50
C GLU A 149 18.42 17.38 -0.37
N GLU A 150 17.66 16.53 -1.07
CA GLU A 150 16.50 16.91 -1.88
C GLU A 150 15.43 17.65 -1.05
N ASP A 151 14.54 18.37 -1.73
CA ASP A 151 13.44 19.09 -1.11
C ASP A 151 12.41 18.11 -0.51
N ALA A 152 11.76 18.52 0.59
CA ALA A 152 10.74 17.69 1.24
C ALA A 152 9.63 17.21 0.30
N PRO A 153 9.12 18.01 -0.65
CA PRO A 153 8.14 17.54 -1.63
C PRO A 153 8.63 16.38 -2.50
N ALA A 154 9.86 16.42 -3.03
CA ALA A 154 10.40 15.32 -3.84
C ALA A 154 10.57 14.05 -3.02
N ILE A 155 11.17 14.16 -1.83
CA ILE A 155 11.36 13.01 -0.92
C ILE A 155 10.02 12.42 -0.50
N THR A 156 9.03 13.26 -0.21
CA THR A 156 7.67 12.84 0.14
C THR A 156 7.03 12.06 -1.03
N LYS A 157 7.18 12.56 -2.26
CA LYS A 157 6.70 11.90 -3.47
C LYS A 157 7.36 10.53 -3.68
N ILE A 158 8.67 10.41 -3.47
CA ILE A 158 9.38 9.13 -3.54
C ILE A 158 8.89 8.17 -2.46
N ASN A 159 8.75 8.64 -1.22
CA ASN A 159 8.29 7.83 -0.11
C ASN A 159 6.84 7.35 -0.31
N HIS A 160 5.99 8.14 -0.97
CA HIS A 160 4.65 7.70 -1.38
C HIS A 160 4.67 6.52 -2.34
N LYS A 161 5.73 6.31 -3.13
CA LYS A 161 5.84 5.17 -4.06
C LYS A 161 6.26 3.86 -3.39
N ARG A 162 6.46 3.84 -2.07
CA ARG A 162 6.85 2.59 -1.37
C ARG A 162 5.83 1.48 -1.47
N TRP A 163 4.55 1.81 -1.62
CA TRP A 163 3.51 0.79 -1.82
C TRP A 163 3.73 0.02 -3.14
N GLU A 164 4.36 0.60 -4.16
CA GLU A 164 4.68 -0.08 -5.43
C GLU A 164 5.63 -1.27 -5.18
N ILE A 165 6.57 -1.12 -4.24
CA ILE A 165 7.47 -2.18 -3.81
C ILE A 165 6.71 -3.27 -3.06
N GLU A 166 5.82 -2.89 -2.15
CA GLU A 166 4.98 -3.86 -1.41
C GLU A 166 4.05 -4.63 -2.35
N GLU A 167 3.50 -3.96 -3.36
CA GLU A 167 2.72 -4.59 -4.42
C GLU A 167 3.58 -5.56 -5.24
N CYS A 168 4.80 -5.18 -5.64
CA CYS A 168 5.73 -6.08 -6.32
C CYS A 168 5.94 -7.36 -5.51
N PHE A 169 6.18 -7.23 -4.20
CA PHE A 169 6.33 -8.39 -3.32
C PHE A 169 5.05 -9.22 -3.17
N ARG A 170 3.88 -8.58 -3.19
CA ARG A 170 2.58 -9.25 -3.18
C ARG A 170 2.43 -10.08 -4.45
N LEU A 171 2.57 -9.48 -5.63
CA LEU A 171 2.47 -10.14 -6.94
C LEU A 171 3.48 -11.29 -7.09
N LEU A 172 4.73 -11.07 -6.65
CA LEU A 172 5.76 -12.09 -6.68
C LEU A 172 5.34 -13.33 -5.87
N LYS A 173 4.68 -13.14 -4.72
CA LYS A 173 4.22 -14.23 -3.86
C LYS A 173 2.92 -14.86 -4.34
N SER A 174 1.93 -14.06 -4.75
CA SER A 174 0.60 -14.55 -5.15
C SER A 174 0.61 -15.12 -6.56
N ASP A 175 0.88 -14.27 -7.55
CA ASP A 175 0.63 -14.57 -8.96
C ASP A 175 1.78 -15.31 -9.61
N PHE A 176 3.01 -14.93 -9.27
CA PHE A 176 4.20 -15.60 -9.77
C PHE A 176 4.64 -16.76 -8.87
N ARG A 177 3.95 -17.00 -7.75
CA ARG A 177 4.16 -18.14 -6.84
C ARG A 177 5.63 -18.34 -6.45
N ALA A 178 6.37 -17.25 -6.22
CA ALA A 178 7.73 -17.33 -5.70
C ALA A 178 7.79 -17.97 -4.30
N ARG A 179 6.66 -18.03 -3.60
CA ARG A 179 6.48 -18.80 -2.36
C ARG A 179 5.09 -19.46 -2.35
N PRO A 180 4.93 -20.66 -1.78
CA PRO A 180 5.96 -21.52 -1.17
C PRO A 180 6.89 -22.18 -2.22
N VAL A 181 8.13 -22.45 -1.83
CA VAL A 181 9.14 -23.10 -2.69
C VAL A 181 9.23 -24.57 -2.30
N TYR A 182 8.87 -25.47 -3.21
CA TYR A 182 8.90 -26.93 -3.00
C TYR A 182 10.17 -27.58 -3.60
N LEU A 183 11.26 -26.82 -3.64
CA LEU A 183 12.55 -27.23 -4.21
C LEU A 183 13.59 -27.24 -3.09
N SER A 184 14.44 -28.27 -3.08
CA SER A 184 15.47 -28.47 -2.05
C SER A 184 16.88 -28.08 -2.51
N ARG A 185 17.16 -28.10 -3.81
CA ARG A 185 18.49 -27.73 -4.34
C ARG A 185 18.59 -26.23 -4.60
N ASP A 186 19.68 -25.62 -4.16
CA ASP A 186 19.95 -24.19 -4.30
C ASP A 186 19.89 -23.68 -5.75
N ASP A 187 20.40 -24.46 -6.70
CA ASP A 187 20.38 -24.11 -8.12
C ASP A 187 18.94 -23.98 -8.65
N ARG A 188 18.07 -24.93 -8.30
CA ARG A 188 16.65 -24.92 -8.67
C ARG A 188 15.88 -23.81 -7.96
N ILE A 189 16.20 -23.55 -6.69
CA ILE A 189 15.61 -22.44 -5.93
C ILE A 189 15.96 -21.11 -6.60
N LYS A 190 17.23 -20.88 -6.93
CA LYS A 190 17.69 -19.69 -7.65
C LYS A 190 16.99 -19.56 -9.00
N ALA A 191 16.93 -20.62 -9.80
CA ALA A 191 16.26 -20.62 -11.09
C ALA A 191 14.78 -20.21 -10.95
N HIS A 192 14.04 -20.79 -10.00
CA HIS A 192 12.63 -20.43 -9.74
C HIS A 192 12.48 -18.94 -9.41
N PHE A 193 13.25 -18.43 -8.45
CA PHE A 193 13.18 -17.02 -8.08
C PHE A 193 13.57 -16.09 -9.24
N THR A 194 14.60 -16.43 -10.02
CA THR A 194 15.00 -15.66 -11.20
C THR A 194 13.89 -15.63 -12.25
N THR A 195 13.22 -16.76 -12.52
CA THR A 195 12.08 -16.82 -13.44
C THR A 195 10.90 -15.99 -12.94
N CYS A 196 10.53 -16.09 -11.66
CA CYS A 196 9.47 -15.26 -11.08
C CYS A 196 9.80 -13.76 -11.15
N PHE A 197 11.06 -13.39 -10.89
CA PHE A 197 11.52 -12.01 -10.96
C PHE A 197 11.48 -11.48 -12.40
N LEU A 198 11.96 -12.27 -13.38
CA LEU A 198 11.88 -11.92 -14.79
C LEU A 198 10.44 -11.72 -15.25
N ALA A 199 9.53 -12.61 -14.84
CA ALA A 199 8.10 -12.46 -15.14
C ALA A 199 7.53 -11.16 -14.55
N LEU A 200 7.91 -10.80 -13.32
CA LEU A 200 7.53 -9.53 -12.69
C LEU A 200 8.09 -8.33 -13.47
N THR A 201 9.34 -8.38 -13.95
CA THR A 201 9.94 -7.32 -14.76
C THR A 201 9.18 -7.12 -16.07
N ILE A 202 8.87 -8.21 -16.78
CA ILE A 202 8.07 -8.17 -18.02
C ILE A 202 6.68 -7.60 -17.73
N TYR A 203 6.05 -8.03 -16.65
CA TYR A 203 4.76 -7.50 -16.20
C TYR A 203 4.81 -5.99 -15.96
N ARG A 204 5.81 -5.47 -15.23
CA ARG A 204 5.96 -4.03 -14.96
C ARG A 204 6.23 -3.24 -16.25
N TYR A 205 6.97 -3.82 -17.19
CA TYR A 205 7.16 -3.21 -18.50
C TYR A 205 5.83 -3.11 -19.27
N LEU A 206 5.04 -4.19 -19.25
CA LEU A 206 3.71 -4.20 -19.87
C LEU A 206 2.80 -3.13 -19.25
N GLU A 207 2.71 -3.09 -17.92
CA GLU A 207 1.90 -2.12 -17.16
C GLU A 207 2.24 -0.66 -17.54
N LYS A 208 3.54 -0.34 -17.64
CA LYS A 208 3.99 0.98 -18.11
C LYS A 208 3.64 1.26 -19.57
N ARG A 209 3.75 0.24 -20.44
CA ARG A 209 3.43 0.36 -21.86
C ARG A 209 1.95 0.63 -22.10
N VAL A 210 1.07 0.06 -21.28
CA VAL A 210 -0.38 0.35 -21.26
C VAL A 210 -0.76 1.55 -20.38
N LYS A 211 0.23 2.40 -20.04
CA LYS A 211 0.08 3.67 -19.30
C LYS A 211 -0.53 3.54 -17.90
N GLU A 212 -0.35 2.41 -17.23
CA GLU A 212 -0.81 2.18 -15.85
C GLU A 212 -2.34 2.34 -15.68
N ASN A 213 -3.11 2.19 -16.77
CA ASN A 213 -4.57 2.33 -16.79
C ASN A 213 -5.32 1.13 -16.22
N PHE A 214 -4.64 0.01 -16.01
CA PHE A 214 -5.23 -1.25 -15.58
C PHE A 214 -4.55 -1.75 -14.31
N THR A 215 -5.32 -2.33 -13.40
CA THR A 215 -4.80 -2.94 -12.18
C THR A 215 -4.04 -4.22 -12.48
N SER A 216 -3.16 -4.61 -11.55
CA SER A 216 -2.40 -5.85 -11.66
C SER A 216 -3.24 -7.11 -11.79
N THR A 217 -4.36 -7.15 -11.07
CA THR A 217 -5.34 -8.23 -11.17
C THR A 217 -6.00 -8.29 -12.55
N GLU A 218 -6.37 -7.14 -13.13
CA GLU A 218 -6.99 -7.09 -14.46
C GLU A 218 -6.02 -7.55 -15.55
N ILE A 219 -4.79 -7.03 -15.57
CA ILE A 219 -3.78 -7.41 -16.57
C ILE A 219 -3.52 -8.92 -16.51
N ILE A 220 -3.25 -9.46 -15.31
CA ILE A 220 -2.88 -10.87 -15.15
C ILE A 220 -4.07 -11.79 -15.47
N SER A 221 -5.27 -11.47 -14.98
CA SER A 221 -6.46 -12.28 -15.23
C SER A 221 -6.81 -12.33 -16.71
N GLN A 222 -6.78 -11.19 -17.40
CA GLN A 222 -7.12 -11.12 -18.81
C GLN A 222 -6.07 -11.79 -19.69
N LEU A 223 -4.78 -11.63 -19.41
CA LEU A 223 -3.74 -12.38 -20.13
C LEU A 223 -3.89 -13.89 -19.97
N ARG A 224 -4.31 -14.38 -18.80
CA ARG A 224 -4.57 -15.81 -18.57
C ARG A 224 -5.78 -16.33 -19.37
N THR A 225 -6.75 -15.47 -19.69
CA THR A 225 -7.94 -15.85 -20.45
C THR A 225 -7.77 -15.70 -21.96
N MET A 226 -6.71 -15.02 -22.44
CA MET A 226 -6.37 -14.87 -23.87
C MET A 226 -5.91 -16.20 -24.50
N ASN A 227 -6.84 -17.13 -24.63
CA ASN A 227 -6.65 -18.46 -25.22
C ASN A 227 -7.14 -18.51 -26.67
N PHE A 228 -6.69 -19.53 -27.39
CA PHE A 228 -7.01 -19.74 -28.79
C PHE A 228 -7.34 -21.21 -29.04
N TYR A 229 -8.36 -21.46 -29.84
CA TYR A 229 -8.69 -22.78 -30.38
C TYR A 229 -8.01 -22.95 -31.75
N CYS A 230 -7.22 -24.01 -31.91
CA CYS A 230 -6.53 -24.31 -33.16
C CYS A 230 -7.48 -25.07 -34.10
N VAL A 231 -7.72 -24.52 -35.29
CA VAL A 231 -8.45 -25.18 -36.37
C VAL A 231 -7.42 -25.67 -37.41
N PRO A 232 -7.20 -26.99 -37.53
CA PRO A 232 -6.20 -27.53 -38.46
C PRO A 232 -6.42 -27.04 -39.89
N GLY A 233 -5.38 -26.50 -40.51
CA GLY A 233 -5.43 -26.00 -41.89
C GLY A 233 -5.94 -24.57 -42.05
N GLU A 234 -6.68 -24.01 -41.08
CA GLU A 234 -7.27 -22.68 -41.18
C GLU A 234 -6.57 -21.64 -40.30
N GLY A 235 -6.33 -21.94 -39.02
CA GLY A 235 -5.68 -21.00 -38.10
C GLY A 235 -6.11 -21.13 -36.65
N TYR A 236 -6.25 -19.97 -35.98
CA TYR A 236 -6.53 -19.87 -34.55
C TYR A 236 -7.77 -19.00 -34.31
N VAL A 237 -8.76 -19.54 -33.62
CA VAL A 237 -9.96 -18.80 -33.20
C VAL A 237 -9.74 -18.32 -31.77
N PRO A 238 -9.78 -17.01 -31.48
CA PRO A 238 -9.68 -16.52 -30.11
C PRO A 238 -10.89 -16.98 -29.29
N THR A 239 -10.66 -17.49 -28.09
CA THR A 239 -11.71 -17.92 -27.16
C THR A 239 -11.93 -16.90 -26.03
N TYR A 240 -11.44 -15.68 -26.23
CA TYR A 240 -11.57 -14.58 -25.28
C TYR A 240 -12.41 -13.47 -25.89
N THR A 241 -13.05 -12.67 -25.05
CA THR A 241 -13.83 -11.51 -25.47
C THR A 241 -12.96 -10.26 -25.48
N ARG A 242 -13.20 -9.38 -26.44
CA ARG A 242 -12.57 -8.07 -26.51
C ARG A 242 -12.98 -7.23 -25.28
N THR A 243 -12.00 -6.55 -24.70
CA THR A 243 -12.10 -5.65 -23.55
C THR A 243 -11.23 -4.42 -23.79
N ASP A 244 -11.40 -3.39 -22.97
CA ASP A 244 -10.56 -2.18 -22.96
C ASP A 244 -9.06 -2.51 -22.82
N PHE A 245 -8.72 -3.53 -22.03
CA PHE A 245 -7.34 -3.99 -21.89
C PHE A 245 -6.83 -4.66 -23.16
N THR A 246 -7.61 -5.53 -23.81
CA THR A 246 -7.17 -6.14 -25.07
C THR A 246 -6.98 -5.11 -26.17
N ASP A 247 -7.82 -4.07 -26.21
CA ASP A 247 -7.66 -2.96 -27.15
C ASP A 247 -6.39 -2.16 -26.86
N ALA A 248 -6.18 -1.76 -25.61
CA ALA A 248 -4.96 -1.08 -25.21
C ALA A 248 -3.70 -1.90 -25.52
N LEU A 249 -3.74 -3.22 -25.30
CA LEU A 249 -2.66 -4.15 -25.62
C LEU A 249 -2.40 -4.18 -27.13
N HIS A 250 -3.44 -4.38 -27.93
CA HIS A 250 -3.35 -4.45 -29.39
C HIS A 250 -2.83 -3.16 -30.02
N GLU A 251 -3.33 -2.01 -29.57
CA GLU A 251 -2.87 -0.70 -30.02
C GLU A 251 -1.41 -0.45 -29.63
N THR A 252 -1.04 -0.72 -28.39
CA THR A 252 0.30 -0.46 -27.86
C THR A 252 1.38 -1.26 -28.58
N PHE A 253 1.08 -2.51 -28.95
CA PHE A 253 2.05 -3.43 -29.57
C PHE A 253 1.83 -3.65 -31.07
N GLY A 254 0.82 -3.02 -31.67
CA GLY A 254 0.60 -3.03 -33.12
C GLY A 254 0.22 -4.41 -33.67
N PHE A 255 -0.47 -5.24 -32.89
CA PHE A 255 -0.99 -6.53 -33.34
C PHE A 255 -2.48 -6.66 -33.00
N ARG A 256 -3.19 -7.49 -33.77
CA ARG A 256 -4.60 -7.84 -33.51
C ARG A 256 -4.76 -9.35 -33.53
N THR A 257 -5.46 -9.86 -32.53
CA THR A 257 -5.75 -11.30 -32.37
C THR A 257 -7.22 -11.59 -32.10
N ASP A 258 -8.07 -10.56 -32.17
CA ASP A 258 -9.51 -10.57 -31.84
C ASP A 258 -10.42 -10.74 -33.08
N TYR A 259 -9.86 -11.21 -34.20
CA TYR A 259 -10.65 -11.58 -35.38
C TYR A 259 -11.35 -12.93 -35.18
N GLU A 260 -12.43 -13.19 -35.92
CA GLU A 260 -13.12 -14.49 -35.90
C GLU A 260 -12.16 -15.67 -36.14
N ILE A 261 -11.19 -15.48 -37.05
CA ILE A 261 -10.08 -16.41 -37.22
C ILE A 261 -8.78 -15.66 -37.52
N VAL A 262 -7.71 -16.02 -36.81
CA VAL A 262 -6.34 -15.55 -37.05
C VAL A 262 -5.60 -16.64 -37.82
N GLY A 263 -5.44 -16.43 -39.13
CA GLY A 263 -4.80 -17.42 -40.01
C GLY A 263 -3.35 -17.73 -39.59
N THR A 264 -2.87 -18.95 -39.87
CA THR A 264 -1.52 -19.40 -39.46
C THR A 264 -0.39 -18.47 -39.95
N LYS A 265 -0.53 -17.91 -41.17
CA LYS A 265 0.43 -16.93 -41.71
C LYS A 265 0.45 -15.63 -40.91
N GLN A 266 -0.73 -15.13 -40.51
CA GLN A 266 -0.85 -13.92 -39.70
C GLN A 266 -0.30 -14.14 -38.29
N MET A 267 -0.60 -15.28 -37.66
CA MET A 267 -0.03 -15.62 -36.36
C MET A 267 1.51 -15.69 -36.42
N LYS A 268 2.07 -16.33 -37.46
CA LYS A 268 3.53 -16.32 -37.69
C LYS A 268 4.08 -14.91 -37.90
N LYS A 269 3.36 -14.04 -38.61
CA LYS A 269 3.75 -12.63 -38.79
C LYS A 269 3.80 -11.90 -37.45
N ILE A 270 2.77 -12.05 -36.60
CA ILE A 270 2.70 -11.46 -35.26
C ILE A 270 3.91 -11.91 -34.42
N LEU A 271 4.20 -13.21 -34.37
CA LEU A 271 5.35 -13.75 -33.65
C LEU A 271 6.70 -13.27 -34.21
N SER A 272 6.77 -12.99 -35.52
CA SER A 272 8.00 -12.49 -36.17
C SER A 272 8.24 -10.99 -35.96
N LEU A 273 7.18 -10.19 -35.84
CA LEU A 273 7.26 -8.76 -35.54
C LEU A 273 7.96 -8.51 -34.20
N GLN A 274 7.77 -9.43 -33.24
CA GLN A 274 8.38 -9.39 -31.91
C GLN A 274 9.90 -9.71 -31.90
N LYS A 275 10.48 -10.19 -33.00
CA LYS A 275 11.92 -10.49 -33.10
C LYS A 275 12.77 -9.33 -33.63
N LYS A 276 12.15 -8.23 -34.08
CA LYS A 276 12.82 -7.11 -34.76
C LYS A 276 12.80 -5.79 -33.98
N GLN A 277 12.21 -5.77 -32.78
CA GLN A 277 12.28 -4.68 -31.81
C GLN A 277 13.18 -5.08 -30.65
#